data_AF-A0A2E8CJ69-F1
#
_entry.id   AF-A0A2E8CJ69-F1
#
_cell.length_a   1.000
_cell.length_b   1.000
_cell.length_c   1.000
_cell.angle_alpha   90.00
_cell.angle_beta   90.00
_cell.angle_gamma   90.00
#
_symmetry.space_group_name_H-M   'P 1'
#
loop_
_entity.id
_entity.type
_entity.pdbx_description
1 polymer ?
#
loop_
_entity_poly.entity_id
_entity_poly.type
_entity_poly.pdbx_seq_one_letter_code
_entity_poly.pdbx_strand_id
1 'polypeptide(L)'
;MTSDTQIRLRSGQTWLRLVLVLIYFFVIFEVVVLLVGLAMVFQFFYRLVKGAEAERLQAFTGDLNTFSYAALQYVTFNSDERPFPFCDWPAPEEQDDSSIRY
;
A
#
# COMPACT_ATOMS: atom_id res chain seq x y z
N MET A 1 -6.31 32.40 26.54
CA MET A 1 -5.64 31.18 26.05
C MET A 1 -6.69 30.11 25.71
N THR A 2 -7.49 30.30 24.66
CA THR A 2 -8.49 29.30 24.18
C THR A 2 -8.71 29.32 22.66
N SER A 3 -8.00 30.16 21.89
CA SER A 3 -8.30 30.40 20.48
C SER A 3 -7.58 29.46 19.49
N ASP A 4 -6.45 28.87 19.87
CA ASP A 4 -5.63 28.06 18.95
C ASP A 4 -6.14 26.63 18.77
N THR A 5 -6.87 26.08 19.75
CA THR A 5 -7.35 24.68 19.71
C THR A 5 -8.53 24.49 18.75
N GLN A 6 -9.40 25.49 18.63
CA GLN A 6 -10.64 25.40 17.84
C GLN A 6 -10.42 25.48 16.32
N ILE A 7 -9.30 26.05 15.88
CA ILE A 7 -9.03 26.29 14.45
C ILE A 7 -8.52 25.00 13.75
N ARG A 8 -7.86 24.08 14.48
CA ARG A 8 -7.36 22.81 13.92
C ARG A 8 -8.46 21.79 13.62
N LEU A 9 -9.50 21.73 14.44
CA LEU A 9 -10.66 20.82 14.26
C LEU A 9 -11.49 21.14 13.00
N ARG A 10 -11.35 22.38 12.50
CA ARG A 10 -12.09 22.90 11.33
C ARG A 10 -11.17 23.05 10.11
N SER A 11 -10.06 22.32 10.04
CA SER A 11 -9.28 22.23 8.81
C SER A 11 -9.88 21.12 7.94
N GLY A 12 -10.27 21.44 6.70
CA GLY A 12 -10.85 20.45 5.77
C GLY A 12 -9.93 19.25 5.51
N GLN A 13 -8.62 19.42 5.72
CA GLN A 13 -7.61 18.38 5.58
C GLN A 13 -7.73 17.27 6.63
N THR A 14 -8.07 17.59 7.89
CA THR A 14 -8.24 16.55 8.93
C THR A 14 -9.45 15.66 8.64
N TRP A 15 -10.56 16.26 8.21
CA TRP A 15 -11.76 15.50 7.84
C TRP A 15 -11.56 14.69 6.57
N LEU A 16 -10.87 15.25 5.57
CA LEU A 16 -10.50 14.49 4.36
C LEU A 16 -9.62 13.29 4.72
N ARG A 17 -8.61 13.48 5.57
CA ARG A 17 -7.77 12.36 6.05
C ARG A 17 -8.62 11.31 6.74
N LEU A 18 -9.54 11.70 7.63
CA LEU A 18 -10.43 10.74 8.29
C LEU A 18 -11.25 9.92 7.28
N VAL A 19 -11.84 10.57 6.27
CA VAL A 19 -12.58 9.86 5.21
C VAL A 19 -11.67 8.88 4.46
N LEU A 20 -10.46 9.30 4.10
CA LEU A 20 -9.50 8.42 3.43
C LEU A 20 -9.13 7.22 4.33
N VAL A 21 -8.82 7.46 5.61
CA VAL A 21 -8.53 6.40 6.59
C VAL A 21 -9.67 5.38 6.65
N LEU A 22 -10.92 5.83 6.68
CA LEU A 22 -12.09 4.95 6.69
C LEU A 22 -12.22 4.15 5.38
N ILE A 23 -11.97 4.78 4.23
CA ILE A 23 -11.99 4.07 2.93
C ILE A 23 -10.89 3.00 2.87
N TYR A 24 -9.66 3.34 3.29
CA TYR A 24 -8.57 2.37 3.32
C TYR A 24 -8.91 1.20 4.25
N PHE A 25 -9.43 1.49 5.44
CA PHE A 25 -9.73 0.48 6.44
C PHE A 25 -10.89 -0.45 6.02
N PHE A 26 -12.02 0.09 5.58
CA PHE A 26 -13.23 -0.69 5.31
C PHE A 26 -13.31 -1.27 3.90
N VAL A 27 -12.53 -0.76 2.95
CA VAL A 27 -12.63 -1.17 1.54
C VAL A 27 -11.29 -1.70 1.04
N ILE A 28 -10.23 -0.89 1.12
CA ILE A 28 -8.97 -1.22 0.46
C ILE A 28 -8.28 -2.39 1.14
N PHE A 29 -8.20 -2.43 2.48
CA PHE A 29 -7.56 -3.54 3.18
C PHE A 29 -8.32 -4.86 3.01
N GLU A 30 -9.64 -4.84 2.89
CA GLU A 30 -10.41 -6.04 2.58
C GLU A 30 -10.05 -6.60 1.19
N VAL A 31 -9.87 -5.71 0.20
CA VAL A 31 -9.39 -6.10 -1.14
C VAL A 31 -7.96 -6.64 -1.07
N VAL A 32 -7.07 -6.00 -0.31
CA VAL A 32 -5.68 -6.46 -0.11
C VAL A 32 -5.67 -7.86 0.49
N VAL A 33 -6.43 -8.09 1.58
CA VAL A 33 -6.53 -9.40 2.25
C VAL A 33 -7.06 -10.46 1.29
N LEU A 34 -8.07 -10.15 0.49
CA LEU A 34 -8.62 -11.06 -0.52
C LEU A 34 -7.58 -11.41 -1.60
N LEU A 35 -6.87 -10.41 -2.13
CA LEU A 35 -5.84 -10.62 -3.14
C LEU A 35 -4.66 -11.43 -2.61
N VAL A 36 -4.20 -11.14 -1.39
CA VAL A 36 -3.16 -11.92 -0.70
C VAL A 36 -3.62 -13.36 -0.48
N GLY A 37 -4.85 -13.56 -0.02
CA GLY A 37 -5.42 -14.90 0.19
C GLY A 37 -5.48 -15.72 -1.10
N LEU A 38 -5.96 -15.12 -2.20
CA LEU A 38 -5.99 -15.76 -3.51
C LEU A 38 -4.59 -16.07 -4.04
N ALA A 39 -3.67 -15.10 -3.93
CA ALA A 39 -2.29 -15.27 -4.36
C ALA A 39 -1.59 -16.38 -3.58
N MET A 40 -1.78 -16.45 -2.26
CA MET A 40 -1.23 -17.50 -1.39
C MET A 40 -1.69 -18.89 -1.85
N VAL A 41 -3.01 -19.06 -2.06
CA VAL A 41 -3.57 -20.34 -2.54
C VAL A 41 -3.00 -20.71 -3.90
N PHE A 42 -2.96 -19.77 -4.84
CA PHE A 42 -2.43 -20.02 -6.18
C PHE A 42 -0.93 -20.35 -6.16
N GLN A 43 -0.11 -19.57 -5.44
CA GLN A 43 1.32 -19.80 -5.32
C GLN A 43 1.62 -21.18 -4.72
N PHE A 44 0.86 -21.59 -3.71
CA PHE A 44 0.98 -22.92 -3.11
C PHE A 44 0.69 -24.03 -4.11
N PHE A 45 -0.45 -23.98 -4.80
CA PHE A 45 -0.81 -24.99 -5.80
C PHE A 45 0.13 -24.99 -7.01
N TYR A 46 0.56 -23.80 -7.46
CA TYR A 46 1.51 -23.67 -8.55
C TYR A 46 2.84 -24.35 -8.20
N ARG A 47 3.38 -24.10 -7.00
CA ARG A 47 4.59 -24.79 -6.52
C ARG A 47 4.39 -26.31 -6.44
N LEU A 48 3.23 -26.77 -5.97
CA LEU A 48 2.94 -28.20 -5.85
C LEU A 48 2.90 -28.91 -7.22
N VAL A 49 2.31 -28.28 -8.24
CA VAL A 49 2.13 -28.88 -9.57
C VAL A 49 3.36 -28.69 -10.46
N LYS A 50 4.01 -27.52 -10.40
CA LYS A 50 5.11 -27.16 -11.31
C LYS A 50 6.49 -27.33 -10.69
N GLY A 51 6.61 -27.43 -9.37
CA GLY A 51 7.90 -27.49 -8.68
C GLY A 51 8.72 -26.20 -8.76
N ALA A 52 8.11 -25.10 -9.23
CA ALA A 52 8.75 -23.80 -9.43
C ALA A 52 7.90 -22.68 -8.81
N GLU A 53 8.50 -21.50 -8.61
CA GLU A 53 7.79 -20.33 -8.11
C GLU A 53 7.03 -19.62 -9.24
N ALA A 54 5.89 -19.01 -8.92
CA ALA A 54 5.13 -18.19 -9.86
C ALA A 54 5.69 -16.76 -9.88
N GLU A 55 6.84 -16.55 -10.52
CA GLU A 55 7.63 -15.30 -10.48
C GLU A 55 6.80 -14.03 -10.68
N ARG A 56 5.92 -14.01 -11.70
CA ARG A 56 5.04 -12.85 -11.97
C ARG A 56 4.08 -12.55 -10.82
N LEU A 57 3.51 -13.59 -10.22
CA LEU A 57 2.59 -13.42 -9.09
C LEU A 57 3.34 -13.04 -7.82
N GLN A 58 4.57 -13.54 -7.66
CA GLN A 58 5.45 -13.18 -6.56
C GLN A 58 5.85 -11.70 -6.61
N ALA A 59 6.24 -11.20 -7.79
CA ALA A 59 6.50 -9.78 -8.01
C ALA A 59 5.29 -8.93 -7.66
N PHE A 60 4.10 -9.29 -8.17
CA PHE A 60 2.85 -8.60 -7.82
C PHE A 60 2.58 -8.59 -6.31
N THR A 61 2.75 -9.72 -5.61
CA THR A 61 2.57 -9.75 -4.15
C THR A 61 3.62 -8.92 -3.41
N GLY A 62 4.83 -8.80 -3.95
CA GLY A 62 5.86 -7.89 -3.44
C GLY A 62 5.40 -6.44 -3.48
N ASP A 63 4.91 -5.99 -4.63
CA ASP A 63 4.40 -4.64 -4.82
C ASP A 63 3.18 -4.37 -3.93
N LEU A 64 2.26 -5.34 -3.84
CA LEU A 64 1.09 -5.27 -2.98
C LEU A 64 1.47 -5.14 -1.49
N ASN A 65 2.53 -5.81 -1.05
CA ASN A 65 3.03 -5.69 0.32
C ASN A 65 3.61 -4.29 0.59
N THR A 66 4.38 -3.75 -0.36
CA THR A 66 4.94 -2.39 -0.27
C THR A 66 3.82 -1.35 -0.21
N PHE A 67 2.79 -1.49 -1.06
CA PHE A 67 1.57 -0.68 -1.00
C PHE A 67 0.89 -0.77 0.36
N SER A 68 0.71 -1.99 0.88
CA SER A 68 0.04 -2.23 2.16
C SER A 68 0.78 -1.57 3.31
N TYR A 69 2.12 -1.61 3.29
CA TYR A 69 2.97 -0.94 4.27
C TYR A 69 2.77 0.58 4.23
N ALA A 70 2.85 1.20 3.05
CA ALA A 70 2.63 2.64 2.90
C ALA A 70 1.21 3.06 3.34
N ALA A 71 0.20 2.27 2.97
CA ALA A 71 -1.19 2.49 3.39
C ALA A 71 -1.36 2.40 4.91
N LEU A 72 -0.74 1.41 5.56
CA LEU A 72 -0.76 1.30 7.02
C LEU A 72 -0.11 2.52 7.67
N GLN A 73 1.06 2.95 7.19
CA GLN A 73 1.73 4.14 7.70
C GLN A 73 0.84 5.40 7.62
N TYR A 74 0.09 5.56 6.53
CA TYR A 74 -0.87 6.65 6.39
C TYR A 74 -2.05 6.55 7.37
N VAL A 75 -2.66 5.36 7.45
CA VAL A 75 -3.87 5.07 8.25
C VAL A 75 -3.60 5.17 9.76
N THR A 76 -2.41 4.78 10.20
CA THR A 76 -1.99 4.85 11.62
C THR A 76 -1.33 6.17 11.98
N PHE A 77 -1.42 7.18 11.10
CA PHE A 77 -0.85 8.51 11.31
C PHE A 77 0.69 8.55 11.49
N ASN A 78 1.40 7.50 11.04
CA ASN A 78 2.86 7.45 11.04
C ASN A 78 3.47 8.25 9.86
N SER A 79 2.71 8.47 8.79
CA SER A 79 3.09 9.30 7.63
C SER A 79 1.91 10.16 7.17
N ASP A 80 2.23 11.33 6.63
CA ASP A 80 1.26 12.23 5.97
C ASP A 80 1.19 12.03 4.44
N GLU A 81 2.07 11.19 3.88
CA GLU A 81 2.05 10.83 2.47
C GLU A 81 0.83 9.94 2.17
N ARG A 82 0.06 10.34 1.16
CA ARG A 82 -1.13 9.61 0.74
C ARG A 82 -0.71 8.47 -0.19
N PRO A 83 -1.19 7.23 0.02
CA PRO A 83 -0.87 6.10 -0.85
C PRO A 83 -1.53 6.24 -2.23
N PHE A 84 -1.24 5.32 -3.14
CA PHE A 84 -1.97 5.17 -4.41
C PHE A 84 -3.49 5.23 -4.17
N PRO A 85 -4.27 5.96 -4.99
CA PRO A 85 -3.91 6.57 -6.28
C PRO A 85 -3.39 8.01 -6.21
N PHE A 86 -3.02 8.51 -5.02
CA PHE A 86 -2.53 9.89 -4.86
C PHE A 86 -1.02 10.02 -5.07
N CYS A 87 -0.31 8.90 -5.06
CA CYS A 87 1.07 8.75 -5.50
C CYS A 87 1.17 7.58 -6.48
N ASP A 88 2.36 7.39 -7.05
CA ASP A 88 2.63 6.26 -7.93
C ASP A 88 2.47 4.94 -7.19
N TRP A 89 2.04 3.91 -7.92
CA TRP A 89 2.02 2.55 -7.39
C TRP A 89 3.45 2.17 -6.99
N PRO A 90 3.67 1.56 -5.81
CA PRO A 90 4.99 1.10 -5.43
C PRO A 90 5.37 -0.08 -6.33
N ALA A 91 5.99 0.23 -7.45
CA ALA A 91 6.73 -0.72 -8.24
C ALA A 91 8.15 -0.83 -7.64
N PRO A 92 8.82 -1.97 -7.81
CA PRO A 92 10.24 -2.04 -7.52
C PRO A 92 10.90 -0.95 -8.37
N GLU A 93 11.75 -0.11 -7.78
CA GLU A 93 12.64 0.74 -8.57
C GLU A 93 13.37 -0.22 -9.51
N GLU A 94 13.08 -0.15 -10.82
CA GLU A 94 13.95 -0.76 -11.81
C GLU A 94 15.32 -0.16 -11.51
N GLN A 95 16.23 -0.98 -10.98
CA GLN A 95 17.60 -0.56 -10.74
C GLN A 95 18.08 0.03 -12.04
N ASP A 96 18.18 1.35 -12.09
CA ASP A 96 18.71 2.07 -13.22
C ASP A 96 20.17 1.63 -13.36
N ASP A 97 20.42 0.69 -14.25
CA ASP A 97 21.72 0.14 -14.65
C ASP A 97 22.62 1.21 -15.30
N SER A 98 22.23 2.49 -15.22
CA SER A 98 23.04 3.64 -15.59
C SER A 98 24.28 3.84 -14.71
N SER A 99 24.38 3.14 -13.57
CA SER A 99 25.57 3.18 -12.71
C SER A 99 26.74 2.27 -13.17
N ILE A 100 26.56 1.43 -14.19
CA ILE A 100 27.64 0.63 -14.81
C ILE A 100 28.07 1.23 -16.15
N ARG A 101 28.38 2.54 -16.17
CA ARG A 101 29.12 3.17 -17.28
C ARG A 101 30.02 4.30 -16.77
N TYR A 102 31.12 3.96 -16.10
CA TYR A 102 32.33 4.79 -16.03
C TYR A 102 33.58 3.92 -16.05
#